data_AF-A0A7W4I6K8-F1
#
_entry.id   AF-A0A7W4I6K8-F1
#
_cell.length_a   1.000
_cell.length_b   1.000
_cell.length_c   1.000
_cell.angle_alpha   90.00
_cell.angle_beta   90.00
_cell.angle_gamma   90.00
#
_symmetry.space_group_name_H-M   'P 1'
#
loop_
_entity.id
_entity.type
_entity.pdbx_description
1 polymer ?
#
loop_
_entity_poly.entity_id
_entity_poly.type
_entity_poly.pdbx_seq_one_letter_code
_entity_poly.pdbx_strand_id
1 'polypeptide(L)'
;MKHMILTQRLLGRPLALSADRTAVIRQMLAMGADDMALFGAWESDDGTRRPYDLVAGVAVIRISGVLMPGSGGSWWWDAVTFYGDIDAALRQALADDAVRGIALHVDSPGGTVAQCFDLGDRIYAARSTKPIVAIVDEAAYSAAYALASAAGTIIVPRTGGVGSIGVVGMHVDITGMLDKAGIKVTTFQFGARKTDSYPTTPLTDAATAGFQAEIDELGELFVATVARNRAIPADRVRDTQAACFLGQHGMDAGLADAVMSADDAMAAFIASLD
;
A
#
# COMPACT_ATOMS: atom_id res chain seq x y z
N MET A 1 29.88 -7.51 -18.91
CA MET A 1 28.83 -6.96 -18.02
C MET A 1 29.16 -7.08 -16.50
N LYS A 2 30.43 -7.27 -16.08
CA LYS A 2 30.83 -7.32 -14.65
C LYS A 2 31.75 -6.18 -14.18
N HIS A 3 32.18 -5.29 -15.07
CA HIS A 3 33.09 -4.18 -14.72
C HIS A 3 32.39 -2.82 -14.54
N MET A 4 31.09 -2.72 -14.80
CA MET A 4 30.38 -1.43 -14.80
C MET A 4 30.03 -0.93 -13.39
N ILE A 5 29.93 -1.83 -12.41
CA ILE A 5 29.55 -1.50 -11.03
C ILE A 5 30.74 -0.93 -10.22
N LEU A 6 31.99 -1.29 -10.58
CA LEU A 6 33.16 -0.93 -9.79
C LEU A 6 33.67 0.50 -10.11
N THR A 7 33.65 0.91 -11.38
CA THR A 7 33.97 2.29 -11.78
C THR A 7 32.93 3.31 -11.31
N GLN A 8 31.69 2.88 -11.08
CA GLN A 8 30.57 3.73 -10.64
C GLN A 8 30.60 4.06 -9.13
N ARG A 9 31.29 3.26 -8.31
CA ARG A 9 31.50 3.58 -6.87
C ARG A 9 32.70 4.51 -6.63
N LEU A 10 33.64 4.58 -7.56
CA LEU A 10 34.89 5.35 -7.43
C LEU A 10 34.75 6.85 -7.80
N LEU A 11 33.69 7.23 -8.52
CA LEU A 11 33.54 8.59 -9.07
C LEU A 11 32.45 9.46 -8.40
N GLY A 12 31.90 9.04 -7.25
CA GLY A 12 31.07 9.92 -6.41
C GLY A 12 29.85 10.56 -7.08
N ARG A 13 29.26 9.92 -8.11
CA ARG A 13 28.05 10.45 -8.79
C ARG A 13 26.80 9.82 -8.15
N PRO A 14 25.81 10.59 -7.69
CA PRO A 14 24.55 10.05 -7.21
C PRO A 14 23.81 9.35 -8.37
N LEU A 15 23.14 8.24 -8.06
CA LEU A 15 22.53 7.24 -8.96
C LEU A 15 21.40 7.75 -9.89
N ALA A 16 21.20 9.05 -10.06
CA ALA A 16 19.99 9.62 -10.66
C ALA A 16 20.11 10.14 -12.10
N LEU A 17 21.29 10.11 -12.75
CA LEU A 17 21.44 10.67 -14.10
C LEU A 17 22.24 9.73 -15.02
N SER A 18 21.55 8.78 -15.65
CA SER A 18 22.04 8.16 -16.88
C SER A 18 21.78 9.10 -18.06
N ALA A 19 22.73 9.14 -19.00
CA ALA A 19 22.73 10.09 -20.12
C ALA A 19 21.45 10.03 -20.99
N ASP A 20 20.82 8.85 -21.10
CA ASP A 20 19.58 8.66 -21.86
C ASP A 20 18.37 9.40 -21.27
N ARG A 21 18.36 9.68 -19.95
CA ARG A 21 17.22 10.34 -19.29
C ARG A 21 17.32 11.88 -19.34
N THR A 22 18.50 12.42 -19.58
CA THR A 22 18.70 13.86 -19.85
C THR A 22 18.11 14.30 -21.19
N ALA A 23 18.02 13.38 -22.17
CA ALA A 23 17.41 13.65 -23.46
C ALA A 23 15.90 13.91 -23.32
N VAL A 24 15.22 13.12 -22.49
CA VAL A 24 13.80 13.27 -22.18
C VAL A 24 13.52 14.62 -21.50
N ILE A 25 14.34 14.99 -20.50
CA ILE A 25 14.17 16.29 -19.80
C ILE A 25 14.39 17.48 -20.75
N ARG A 26 15.38 17.40 -21.66
CA ARG A 26 15.59 18.46 -22.66
C ARG A 26 14.44 18.55 -23.66
N GLN A 27 13.89 17.42 -24.07
CA GLN A 27 12.76 17.37 -24.99
C GLN A 27 11.48 17.91 -24.34
N MET A 28 11.29 17.68 -23.04
CA MET A 28 10.17 18.20 -22.25
C MET A 28 10.25 19.71 -22.00
N LEU A 29 11.43 20.25 -21.71
CA LEU A 29 11.63 21.71 -21.61
C LEU A 29 11.42 22.43 -22.94
N ALA A 30 11.69 21.75 -24.07
CA ALA A 30 11.49 22.29 -25.41
C ALA A 30 10.02 22.28 -25.85
N MET A 31 9.16 21.46 -25.21
CA MET A 31 7.76 21.28 -25.61
C MET A 31 6.76 22.20 -24.89
N GLY A 32 7.18 22.98 -23.91
CA GLY A 32 6.29 23.87 -23.14
C GLY A 32 5.39 23.06 -22.22
N ALA A 33 5.77 22.94 -20.94
CA ALA A 33 4.99 22.22 -19.95
C ALA A 33 3.72 23.02 -19.60
N ASP A 34 2.60 22.67 -20.22
CA ASP A 34 1.30 22.93 -19.61
C ASP A 34 1.12 21.95 -18.44
N ASP A 35 0.78 22.51 -17.28
CA ASP A 35 0.77 21.93 -15.92
C ASP A 35 -0.16 20.72 -15.71
N MET A 36 -0.65 20.08 -16.77
CA MET A 36 -1.51 18.89 -16.69
C MET A 36 -0.87 17.59 -17.16
N ALA A 37 0.26 17.64 -17.88
CA ALA A 37 1.01 16.43 -18.23
C ALA A 37 1.91 15.92 -17.08
N LEU A 38 2.09 16.74 -16.03
CA LEU A 38 2.88 16.39 -14.83
C LEU A 38 2.09 15.52 -13.83
N PHE A 39 0.76 15.46 -13.98
CA PHE A 39 -0.16 14.73 -13.12
C PHE A 39 -0.86 13.65 -13.94
N GLY A 40 -0.48 12.40 -13.70
CA GLY A 40 -0.86 11.22 -14.48
C GLY A 40 -2.29 11.24 -15.02
N ALA A 41 -2.36 11.23 -16.34
CA ALA A 41 -3.57 11.17 -17.12
C ALA A 41 -3.29 10.29 -18.32
N TRP A 42 -3.27 8.97 -18.12
CA TRP A 42 -3.13 8.02 -19.20
C TRP A 42 -4.43 8.03 -20.02
N GLU A 43 -4.34 8.45 -21.27
CA GLU A 43 -5.42 8.41 -22.26
C GLU A 43 -5.41 7.00 -22.87
N SER A 44 -6.52 6.25 -22.76
CA SER A 44 -6.63 4.93 -23.39
C SER A 44 -6.96 5.06 -24.88
N ASP A 45 -6.60 4.04 -25.64
CA ASP A 45 -6.70 3.96 -27.11
C ASP A 45 -8.16 4.07 -27.65
N ASP A 46 -9.16 3.95 -26.77
CA ASP A 46 -10.60 4.07 -27.09
C ASP A 46 -11.23 5.42 -26.69
N GLY A 47 -10.43 6.37 -26.20
CA GLY A 47 -10.90 7.70 -25.79
C GLY A 47 -11.70 7.72 -24.49
N THR A 48 -11.84 6.60 -23.77
CA THR A 48 -12.51 6.54 -22.46
C THR A 48 -11.50 6.65 -21.33
N ARG A 49 -11.49 7.75 -20.59
CA ARG A 49 -10.51 7.94 -19.51
C ARG A 49 -10.79 7.00 -18.32
N ARG A 50 -10.17 5.81 -18.33
CA ARG A 50 -10.22 4.84 -17.23
C ARG A 50 -9.12 5.15 -16.20
N PRO A 51 -9.41 5.09 -14.88
CA PRO A 51 -8.40 5.22 -13.82
C PRO A 51 -7.66 3.90 -13.55
N TYR A 52 -7.73 2.94 -14.48
CA TYR A 52 -7.11 1.61 -14.42
C TYR A 52 -6.75 1.15 -15.83
N ASP A 53 -5.81 0.21 -15.93
CA ASP A 53 -5.46 -0.42 -17.20
C ASP A 53 -6.44 -1.55 -17.52
N LEU A 54 -6.86 -1.67 -18.78
CA LEU A 54 -7.73 -2.77 -19.24
C LEU A 54 -6.92 -3.77 -20.06
N VAL A 55 -6.72 -4.98 -19.53
CA VAL A 55 -5.94 -6.05 -20.17
C VAL A 55 -6.84 -7.25 -20.40
N ALA A 56 -7.16 -7.56 -21.65
CA ALA A 56 -7.99 -8.71 -22.04
C ALA A 56 -9.36 -8.81 -21.30
N GLY A 57 -9.93 -7.69 -20.88
CA GLY A 57 -11.16 -7.62 -20.08
C GLY A 57 -10.94 -7.65 -18.56
N VAL A 58 -9.70 -7.56 -18.09
CA VAL A 58 -9.36 -7.40 -16.67
C VAL A 58 -8.99 -5.96 -16.38
N ALA A 59 -9.66 -5.34 -15.41
CA ALA A 59 -9.26 -4.04 -14.87
C ALA A 59 -8.10 -4.22 -13.89
N VAL A 60 -6.94 -3.62 -14.19
CA VAL A 60 -5.75 -3.67 -13.34
C VAL A 60 -5.68 -2.40 -12.50
N ILE A 61 -5.92 -2.54 -11.20
CA ILE A 61 -5.87 -1.45 -10.23
C ILE A 61 -4.55 -1.56 -9.47
N ARG A 62 -3.66 -0.59 -9.68
CA ARG A 62 -2.34 -0.54 -9.02
C ARG A 62 -2.48 -0.08 -7.57
N ILE A 63 -1.85 -0.80 -6.65
CA ILE A 63 -1.73 -0.49 -5.23
C ILE A 63 -0.24 -0.52 -4.88
N SER A 64 0.43 0.63 -5.06
CA SER A 64 1.89 0.74 -4.93
C SER A 64 2.31 1.76 -3.86
N GLY A 65 3.42 1.48 -3.20
CA GLY A 65 4.02 2.41 -2.25
C GLY A 65 3.18 2.61 -0.98
N VAL A 66 3.38 3.71 -0.27
CA VAL A 66 2.72 3.97 1.02
C VAL A 66 1.25 4.34 0.81
N LEU A 67 0.35 3.73 1.58
CA LEU A 67 -1.08 3.96 1.46
C LEU A 67 -1.59 5.09 2.37
N MET A 68 -2.29 6.06 1.78
CA MET A 68 -2.74 7.28 2.47
C MET A 68 -4.24 7.52 2.30
N PRO A 69 -4.90 8.24 3.23
CA PRO A 69 -6.31 8.57 3.10
C PRO A 69 -6.49 9.77 2.17
N GLY A 70 -7.67 9.84 1.56
CA GLY A 70 -8.05 10.89 0.62
C GLY A 70 -7.86 10.45 -0.82
N SER A 71 -7.59 11.42 -1.69
CA SER A 71 -7.38 11.24 -3.13
C SER A 71 -6.34 12.26 -3.58
N GLY A 72 -5.46 11.87 -4.48
CA GLY A 72 -4.45 12.75 -5.03
C GLY A 72 -3.66 11.96 -6.04
N GLY A 73 -3.76 12.34 -7.33
CA GLY A 73 -3.13 11.57 -8.41
C GLY A 73 -1.70 11.13 -8.08
N SER A 74 -1.32 9.93 -8.53
CA SER A 74 -0.07 9.24 -8.12
C SER A 74 1.08 10.24 -8.01
N TRP A 75 1.59 10.41 -6.78
CA TRP A 75 2.77 11.22 -6.53
C TRP A 75 3.95 10.57 -7.23
N TRP A 76 4.93 11.40 -7.61
CA TRP A 76 6.11 11.00 -8.39
C TRP A 76 6.62 9.61 -7.95
N TRP A 77 6.99 8.76 -8.91
CA TRP A 77 7.48 7.38 -8.73
C TRP A 77 6.52 6.29 -8.18
N ASP A 78 5.19 6.49 -8.15
CA ASP A 78 4.24 5.53 -7.54
C ASP A 78 4.55 5.25 -6.05
N ALA A 79 5.09 6.29 -5.39
CA ALA A 79 5.52 6.29 -4.00
C ALA A 79 4.40 6.10 -2.99
N VAL A 80 3.24 6.64 -3.35
CA VAL A 80 2.09 6.83 -2.50
C VAL A 80 0.86 6.55 -3.35
N THR A 81 -0.02 5.68 -2.86
CA THR A 81 -1.34 5.47 -3.44
C THR A 81 -2.39 5.89 -2.41
N PHE A 82 -3.41 6.62 -2.85
CA PHE A 82 -4.50 7.04 -1.97
C PHE A 82 -5.68 6.07 -2.00
N TYR A 83 -6.27 5.78 -0.85
CA TYR A 83 -7.41 4.87 -0.75
C TYR A 83 -8.61 5.33 -1.58
N GLY A 84 -8.86 6.64 -1.69
CA GLY A 84 -9.95 7.18 -2.50
C GLY A 84 -9.75 6.95 -4.01
N ASP A 85 -8.50 6.93 -4.48
CA ASP A 85 -8.21 6.65 -5.90
C ASP A 85 -8.43 5.16 -6.21
N ILE A 86 -8.07 4.26 -5.29
CA ILE A 86 -8.38 2.83 -5.37
C ILE A 86 -9.89 2.60 -5.37
N ASP A 87 -10.64 3.25 -4.46
CA ASP A 87 -12.11 3.15 -4.41
C ASP A 87 -12.76 3.65 -5.71
N ALA A 88 -12.29 4.78 -6.24
CA ALA A 88 -12.79 5.33 -7.50
C ALA A 88 -12.54 4.36 -8.68
N ALA A 89 -11.33 3.78 -8.76
CA ALA A 89 -11.01 2.81 -9.79
C ALA A 89 -11.85 1.53 -9.66
N LEU A 90 -12.03 1.02 -8.44
CA LEU A 90 -12.87 -0.14 -8.15
C LEU A 90 -14.31 0.09 -8.61
N ARG A 91 -14.91 1.23 -8.24
CA ARG A 91 -16.29 1.57 -8.62
C ARG A 91 -16.47 1.69 -10.13
N GLN A 92 -15.51 2.30 -10.82
CA GLN A 92 -15.55 2.42 -12.28
C GLN A 92 -15.36 1.06 -12.97
N ALA A 93 -14.45 0.21 -12.48
CA ALA A 93 -14.25 -1.14 -13.00
C ALA A 93 -15.49 -2.02 -12.80
N LEU A 94 -16.20 -1.87 -11.68
CA LEU A 94 -17.46 -2.58 -11.43
C LEU A 94 -18.58 -2.17 -12.39
N ALA A 95 -18.62 -0.88 -12.78
CA ALA A 95 -19.64 -0.34 -13.68
C ALA A 95 -19.32 -0.48 -15.18
N ASP A 96 -18.06 -0.80 -15.55
CA ASP A 96 -17.64 -0.94 -16.95
C ASP A 96 -17.99 -2.34 -17.49
N ASP A 97 -18.87 -2.41 -18.48
CA ASP A 97 -19.29 -3.66 -19.13
C ASP A 97 -18.15 -4.39 -19.87
N ALA A 98 -17.06 -3.68 -20.23
CA ALA A 98 -15.88 -4.29 -20.83
C ALA A 98 -15.03 -5.08 -19.81
N VAL A 99 -15.24 -4.84 -18.51
CA VAL A 99 -14.49 -5.48 -17.42
C VAL A 99 -15.20 -6.76 -16.98
N ARG A 100 -14.58 -7.91 -17.21
CA ARG A 100 -15.02 -9.24 -16.76
C ARG A 100 -14.47 -9.61 -15.37
N GLY A 101 -13.32 -9.06 -14.99
CA GLY A 101 -12.69 -9.30 -13.69
C GLY A 101 -11.75 -8.18 -13.28
N ILE A 102 -11.32 -8.16 -12.02
CA ILE A 102 -10.47 -7.10 -11.46
C ILE A 102 -9.21 -7.72 -10.87
N ALA A 103 -8.04 -7.19 -11.24
CA ALA A 103 -6.77 -7.52 -10.63
C ALA A 103 -6.29 -6.34 -9.77
N LEU A 104 -6.17 -6.57 -8.46
CA LEU A 104 -5.42 -5.68 -7.58
C LEU A 104 -3.95 -6.02 -7.75
N HIS A 105 -3.19 -5.13 -8.37
CA HIS A 105 -1.76 -5.31 -8.58
C HIS A 105 -1.01 -4.63 -7.43
N VAL A 106 -0.45 -5.42 -6.52
CA VAL A 106 -0.02 -4.95 -5.20
C VAL A 106 1.51 -4.98 -5.04
N ASP A 107 2.09 -3.81 -4.77
CA ASP A 107 3.48 -3.65 -4.34
C ASP A 107 3.59 -2.55 -3.27
N SER A 108 3.15 -2.88 -2.05
CA SER A 108 3.03 -1.90 -0.99
C SER A 108 3.43 -2.46 0.38
N PRO A 109 4.22 -1.68 1.17
CA PRO A 109 4.51 -2.01 2.56
C PRO A 109 3.33 -1.72 3.51
N GLY A 110 2.23 -1.16 2.99
CA GLY A 110 1.08 -0.69 3.77
C GLY A 110 1.07 0.83 3.92
N GLY A 111 0.49 1.32 5.01
CA GLY A 111 0.25 2.75 5.18
C GLY A 111 -0.61 3.08 6.39
N THR A 112 -1.40 4.12 6.28
CA THR A 112 -2.23 4.64 7.38
C THR A 112 -3.54 3.86 7.55
N VAL A 113 -4.08 3.83 8.77
CA VAL A 113 -5.31 3.10 9.10
C VAL A 113 -6.57 3.77 8.54
N ALA A 114 -6.61 5.10 8.50
CA ALA A 114 -7.79 5.84 8.08
C ALA A 114 -8.23 5.43 6.66
N GLN A 115 -9.51 5.08 6.48
CA GLN A 115 -10.12 4.55 5.25
C GLN A 115 -9.67 3.16 4.79
N CYS A 116 -8.64 2.56 5.41
CA CYS A 116 -8.12 1.25 5.01
C CYS A 116 -9.19 0.14 5.12
N PHE A 117 -9.78 -0.02 6.31
CA PHE A 117 -10.76 -1.08 6.56
C PHE A 117 -12.08 -0.84 5.82
N ASP A 118 -12.53 0.41 5.70
CA ASP A 118 -13.72 0.76 4.91
C ASP A 118 -13.55 0.39 3.43
N LEU A 119 -12.37 0.65 2.86
CA LEU A 119 -12.06 0.23 1.49
C LEU A 119 -11.94 -1.29 1.38
N GLY A 120 -11.29 -1.94 2.35
CA GLY A 120 -11.19 -3.40 2.42
C GLY A 120 -12.58 -4.06 2.41
N ASP A 121 -13.54 -3.53 3.16
CA ASP A 121 -14.93 -4.00 3.18
C ASP A 121 -15.62 -3.80 1.82
N ARG A 122 -15.36 -2.69 1.13
CA ARG A 122 -15.89 -2.46 -0.23
C ARG A 122 -15.32 -3.43 -1.24
N ILE A 123 -14.02 -3.70 -1.21
CA ILE A 123 -13.38 -4.71 -2.07
C ILE A 123 -13.97 -6.09 -1.78
N TYR A 124 -14.12 -6.43 -0.49
CA TYR A 124 -14.67 -7.70 -0.05
C TYR A 124 -16.10 -7.91 -0.57
N ALA A 125 -16.95 -6.88 -0.51
CA ALA A 125 -18.29 -6.92 -1.07
C ALA A 125 -18.29 -6.96 -2.60
N ALA A 126 -17.38 -6.22 -3.24
CA ALA A 126 -17.28 -6.14 -4.71
C ALA A 126 -16.93 -7.48 -5.37
N ARG A 127 -16.22 -8.37 -4.66
CA ARG A 127 -15.82 -9.69 -5.19
C ARG A 127 -16.98 -10.64 -5.50
N SER A 128 -18.18 -10.36 -5.00
CA SER A 128 -19.40 -11.09 -5.41
C SER A 128 -20.03 -10.58 -6.70
N THR A 129 -19.64 -9.39 -7.16
CA THR A 129 -20.16 -8.77 -8.39
C THR A 129 -19.29 -9.11 -9.59
N LYS A 130 -17.97 -8.92 -9.46
CA LYS A 130 -16.97 -9.35 -10.44
C LYS A 130 -15.85 -10.07 -9.71
N PRO A 131 -15.27 -11.15 -10.27
CA PRO A 131 -14.12 -11.82 -9.64
C PRO A 131 -12.98 -10.82 -9.39
N ILE A 132 -12.38 -10.88 -8.21
CA ILE A 132 -11.23 -10.06 -7.83
C ILE A 132 -10.07 -10.96 -7.42
N VAL A 133 -8.92 -10.78 -8.06
CA VAL A 133 -7.64 -11.39 -7.67
C VAL A 133 -6.70 -10.31 -7.15
N ALA A 134 -5.91 -10.62 -6.11
CA ALA A 134 -4.75 -9.85 -5.73
C ALA A 134 -3.50 -10.53 -6.28
N ILE A 135 -2.79 -9.84 -7.17
CA ILE A 135 -1.51 -10.28 -7.73
C ILE A 135 -0.43 -9.42 -7.07
N VAL A 136 0.39 -10.06 -6.24
CA VAL A 136 1.47 -9.39 -5.52
C VAL A 136 2.71 -9.37 -6.40
N ASP A 137 3.41 -8.23 -6.47
CA ASP A 137 4.72 -8.14 -7.11
C ASP A 137 5.84 -8.48 -6.12
N GLU A 138 5.96 -7.74 -5.03
CA GLU A 138 6.96 -8.04 -3.99
C GLU A 138 6.40 -7.84 -2.57
N ALA A 139 5.50 -6.86 -2.38
CA ALA A 139 4.96 -6.55 -1.07
C ALA A 139 3.42 -6.45 -1.05
N ALA A 140 2.78 -7.23 -0.19
CA ALA A 140 1.42 -6.99 0.27
C ALA A 140 1.40 -7.07 1.79
N TYR A 141 1.90 -6.02 2.45
CA TYR A 141 2.05 -5.97 3.91
C TYR A 141 1.13 -4.94 4.56
N SER A 142 0.75 -5.20 5.81
CA SER A 142 -0.01 -4.26 6.65
C SER A 142 -1.26 -3.77 5.94
N ALA A 143 -1.51 -2.46 5.84
CA ALA A 143 -2.70 -1.95 5.17
C ALA A 143 -2.89 -2.48 3.73
N ALA A 144 -1.82 -2.76 2.99
CA ALA A 144 -1.92 -3.37 1.66
C ALA A 144 -2.42 -4.82 1.74
N TYR A 145 -2.01 -5.56 2.77
CA TYR A 145 -2.56 -6.88 3.05
C TYR A 145 -4.02 -6.83 3.46
N ALA A 146 -4.47 -5.79 4.18
CA ALA A 146 -5.89 -5.61 4.48
C ALA A 146 -6.73 -5.56 3.18
N LEU A 147 -6.25 -4.83 2.17
CA LEU A 147 -6.91 -4.75 0.86
C LEU A 147 -6.75 -6.05 0.04
N ALA A 148 -5.54 -6.61 -0.02
CA ALA A 148 -5.27 -7.85 -0.76
C ALA A 148 -6.08 -9.02 -0.19
N SER A 149 -6.20 -9.12 1.13
CA SER A 149 -6.98 -10.15 1.81
C SER A 149 -8.44 -10.17 1.38
N ALA A 150 -9.00 -9.01 1.02
CA ALA A 150 -10.38 -8.86 0.60
C ALA A 150 -10.66 -9.43 -0.80
N ALA A 151 -9.63 -9.70 -1.62
CA ALA A 151 -9.78 -10.40 -2.89
C ALA A 151 -10.29 -11.84 -2.70
N GLY A 152 -10.76 -12.48 -3.78
CA GLY A 152 -11.13 -13.90 -3.77
C GLY A 152 -9.91 -14.82 -3.73
N THR A 153 -8.85 -14.43 -4.43
CA THR A 153 -7.59 -15.16 -4.55
C THR A 153 -6.41 -14.20 -4.38
N ILE A 154 -5.37 -14.63 -3.69
CA ILE A 154 -4.10 -13.91 -3.50
C ILE A 154 -2.98 -14.77 -4.06
N ILE A 155 -2.27 -14.24 -5.05
CA ILE A 155 -1.14 -14.90 -5.67
C ILE A 155 0.11 -14.11 -5.35
N VAL A 156 1.11 -14.78 -4.79
CA VAL A 156 2.37 -14.18 -4.33
C VAL A 156 3.56 -14.76 -5.10
N PRO A 157 4.60 -14.00 -5.46
CA PRO A 157 5.77 -14.59 -6.10
C PRO A 157 6.69 -15.21 -5.07
N ARG A 158 7.67 -15.98 -5.57
CA ARG A 158 8.64 -16.68 -4.71
C ARG A 158 9.46 -15.74 -3.83
N THR A 159 9.67 -14.50 -4.29
CA THR A 159 10.46 -13.45 -3.63
C THR A 159 9.63 -12.41 -2.90
N GLY A 160 8.32 -12.36 -3.18
CA GLY A 160 7.40 -11.45 -2.54
C GLY A 160 6.74 -12.04 -1.30
N GLY A 161 6.06 -11.20 -0.53
CA GLY A 161 5.45 -11.65 0.72
C GLY A 161 4.17 -10.91 1.13
N VAL A 162 3.54 -11.53 2.12
CA VAL A 162 2.25 -11.15 2.69
C VAL A 162 2.33 -11.05 4.21
N GLY A 163 1.32 -10.50 4.85
CA GLY A 163 1.22 -10.44 6.32
C GLY A 163 1.49 -9.04 6.85
N SER A 164 2.30 -8.93 7.91
CA SER A 164 2.41 -7.69 8.70
C SER A 164 1.06 -7.22 9.22
N ILE A 165 0.26 -8.17 9.71
CA ILE A 165 -1.11 -7.94 10.19
C ILE A 165 -1.03 -7.38 11.61
N GLY A 166 -0.99 -6.06 11.70
CA GLY A 166 -0.88 -5.35 12.95
C GLY A 166 -0.92 -3.84 12.75
N VAL A 167 -0.95 -3.13 13.88
CA VAL A 167 -1.01 -1.67 13.94
C VAL A 167 0.11 -1.20 14.85
N VAL A 168 0.78 -0.12 14.46
CA VAL A 168 1.86 0.47 15.23
C VAL A 168 1.67 1.97 15.38
N GLY A 169 1.91 2.46 16.59
CA GLY A 169 2.05 3.88 16.90
C GLY A 169 3.47 4.15 17.40
N MET A 170 3.99 5.33 17.11
CA MET A 170 5.32 5.74 17.57
C MET A 170 5.24 7.11 18.23
N HIS A 171 5.73 7.19 19.46
CA HIS A 171 6.04 8.45 20.14
C HIS A 171 7.55 8.60 20.26
N VAL A 172 8.03 9.83 20.11
CA VAL A 172 9.45 10.16 20.26
C VAL A 172 9.58 11.23 21.34
N ASP A 173 10.15 10.85 22.48
CA ASP A 173 10.50 11.77 23.55
C ASP A 173 11.86 12.43 23.26
N ILE A 174 11.87 13.76 23.16
CA ILE A 174 13.09 14.56 22.95
C ILE A 174 13.48 15.42 24.16
N THR A 175 12.84 15.24 25.31
CA THR A 175 13.06 16.06 26.52
C THR A 175 14.53 16.03 26.97
N GLY A 176 15.14 14.86 27.02
CA GLY A 176 16.57 14.73 27.36
C GLY A 176 17.52 15.36 26.33
N MET A 177 17.11 15.51 25.06
CA MET A 177 17.88 16.26 24.06
C MET A 177 17.76 17.78 24.31
N LEU A 178 16.55 18.25 24.59
CA LEU A 178 16.26 19.67 24.86
C LEU A 178 16.96 20.15 26.13
N ASP A 179 16.96 19.35 27.19
CA ASP A 179 17.64 19.65 28.45
C ASP A 179 19.15 19.85 28.25
N LYS A 180 19.79 18.96 27.46
CA LYS A 180 21.21 19.08 27.11
C LYS A 180 21.51 20.32 26.26
N ALA A 181 20.57 20.75 25.43
CA ALA A 181 20.67 21.96 24.64
C ALA A 181 20.36 23.23 25.44
N GLY A 182 19.92 23.11 26.70
CA GLY A 182 19.50 24.25 27.52
C GLY A 182 18.17 24.87 27.09
N ILE A 183 17.36 24.15 26.31
CA ILE A 183 16.08 24.63 25.79
C ILE A 183 14.96 24.24 26.75
N LYS A 184 14.21 25.23 27.26
CA LYS A 184 13.03 25.00 28.09
C LYS A 184 11.76 25.14 27.27
N VAL A 185 10.92 24.11 27.30
CA VAL A 185 9.59 24.14 26.68
C VAL A 185 8.54 24.36 27.78
N THR A 186 7.64 25.32 27.57
CA THR A 186 6.49 25.56 28.44
C THR A 186 5.23 25.52 27.59
N THR A 187 4.27 24.70 27.99
CA THR A 187 3.06 24.46 27.19
C THR A 187 1.83 24.99 27.92
N PHE A 188 1.00 25.74 27.20
CA PHE A 188 -0.32 26.19 27.64
C PHE A 188 -1.37 25.40 26.86
N GLN A 189 -2.33 24.80 27.55
CA GLN A 189 -3.31 23.90 26.94
C GLN A 189 -4.70 24.05 27.56
N PHE A 190 -5.72 23.80 26.75
CA PHE A 190 -7.09 23.60 27.20
C PHE A 190 -7.42 22.10 27.11
N GLY A 191 -7.66 21.46 28.26
CA GLY A 191 -7.83 20.01 28.39
C GLY A 191 -6.53 19.27 28.75
N ALA A 192 -6.59 18.38 29.74
CA ALA A 192 -5.43 17.69 30.29
C ALA A 192 -4.71 16.77 29.27
N ARG A 193 -5.47 16.16 28.35
CA ARG A 193 -4.96 15.20 27.36
C ARG A 193 -4.46 15.81 26.04
N LYS A 194 -4.50 17.14 25.91
CA LYS A 194 -4.26 17.81 24.61
C LYS A 194 -2.82 17.68 24.11
N THR A 195 -1.90 17.31 24.99
CA THR A 195 -0.45 17.27 24.77
C THR A 195 0.14 15.90 25.01
N ASP A 196 -0.69 14.87 25.21
CA ASP A 196 -0.26 13.49 25.52
C ASP A 196 0.69 12.90 24.46
N SER A 197 0.60 13.37 23.21
CA SER A 197 1.46 12.94 22.09
C SER A 197 2.62 13.90 21.77
N TYR A 198 2.80 14.98 22.54
CA TYR A 198 3.85 15.96 22.22
C TYR A 198 5.24 15.34 22.47
N PRO A 199 6.21 15.54 21.57
CA PRO A 199 7.55 14.99 21.74
C PRO A 199 8.35 15.70 22.84
N THR A 200 7.90 16.88 23.28
CA THR A 200 8.55 17.72 24.28
C THR A 200 8.05 17.47 25.70
N THR A 201 7.21 16.46 25.90
CA THR A 201 6.69 16.05 27.22
C THR A 201 6.83 14.54 27.32
N PRO A 202 7.35 13.99 28.42
CA PRO A 202 7.39 12.54 28.61
C PRO A 202 5.97 11.97 28.61
N LEU A 203 5.80 10.77 28.02
CA LEU A 203 4.51 10.10 28.05
C LEU A 203 4.13 9.77 29.51
N THR A 204 2.89 10.07 29.89
CA THR A 204 2.37 9.63 31.18
C THR A 204 1.90 8.17 31.11
N ASP A 205 1.80 7.50 32.25
CA ASP A 205 1.25 6.13 32.32
C ASP A 205 -0.18 6.08 31.75
N ALA A 206 -0.98 7.11 32.03
CA ALA A 206 -2.35 7.23 31.53
C ALA A 206 -2.40 7.41 30.00
N ALA A 207 -1.52 8.25 29.43
CA ALA A 207 -1.40 8.41 27.99
C ALA A 207 -0.90 7.12 27.32
N THR A 208 0.08 6.44 27.94
CA THR A 208 0.62 5.16 27.45
C THR A 208 -0.47 4.10 27.38
N ALA A 209 -1.25 3.94 28.46
CA ALA A 209 -2.36 3.00 28.49
C ALA A 209 -3.45 3.37 27.48
N GLY A 210 -3.73 4.66 27.28
CA GLY A 210 -4.68 5.14 26.28
C GLY A 210 -4.27 4.79 24.86
N PHE A 211 -3.06 5.14 24.44
CA PHE A 211 -2.56 4.80 23.11
C PHE A 211 -2.43 3.29 22.89
N GLN A 212 -2.01 2.52 23.91
CA GLN A 212 -1.95 1.07 23.79
C GLN A 212 -3.35 0.47 23.58
N ALA A 213 -4.36 0.94 24.31
CA ALA A 213 -5.73 0.48 24.13
C ALA A 213 -6.27 0.79 22.71
N GLU A 214 -5.95 1.96 22.15
CA GLU A 214 -6.29 2.31 20.76
C GLU A 214 -5.60 1.37 19.75
N ILE A 215 -4.32 1.07 19.95
CA ILE A 215 -3.57 0.13 19.09
C ILE A 215 -4.14 -1.28 19.18
N ASP A 216 -4.49 -1.74 20.39
CA ASP A 216 -5.08 -3.06 20.61
C ASP A 216 -6.45 -3.17 19.93
N GLU A 217 -7.31 -2.16 20.06
CA GLU A 217 -8.63 -2.11 19.40
C GLU A 217 -8.50 -2.18 17.86
N LEU A 218 -7.59 -1.40 17.28
CA LEU A 218 -7.34 -1.44 15.84
C LEU A 218 -6.68 -2.75 15.39
N GLY A 219 -5.84 -3.35 16.24
CA GLY A 219 -5.25 -4.67 16.01
C GLY A 219 -6.30 -5.77 15.94
N GLU A 220 -7.26 -5.77 16.88
CA GLU A 220 -8.40 -6.71 16.87
C GLU A 220 -9.28 -6.55 15.64
N LEU A 221 -9.56 -5.31 15.24
CA LEU A 221 -10.29 -5.03 14.01
C LEU A 221 -9.57 -5.63 12.79
N PHE A 222 -8.25 -5.49 12.72
CA PHE A 222 -7.46 -6.03 11.61
C PHE A 222 -7.46 -7.58 11.63
N VAL A 223 -7.27 -8.20 12.79
CA VAL A 223 -7.36 -9.65 12.98
C VAL A 223 -8.72 -10.16 12.49
N ALA A 224 -9.82 -9.55 12.93
CA ALA A 224 -11.17 -9.92 12.54
C ALA A 224 -11.40 -9.75 11.02
N THR A 225 -10.90 -8.66 10.45
CA THR A 225 -10.98 -8.38 9.01
C THR A 225 -10.31 -9.48 8.19
N VAL A 226 -9.06 -9.84 8.52
CA VAL A 226 -8.32 -10.88 7.80
C VAL A 226 -8.94 -12.26 8.02
N ALA A 227 -9.34 -12.58 9.26
CA ALA A 227 -9.98 -13.84 9.59
C ALA A 227 -11.25 -14.08 8.76
N ARG A 228 -12.11 -13.06 8.65
CA ARG A 228 -13.28 -13.07 7.77
C ARG A 228 -12.87 -13.26 6.31
N ASN A 229 -11.94 -12.43 5.84
CA ASN A 229 -11.57 -12.34 4.44
C ASN A 229 -10.99 -13.64 3.88
N ARG A 230 -10.13 -14.29 4.69
CA ARG A 230 -9.38 -15.51 4.36
C ARG A 230 -10.03 -16.79 4.86
N ALA A 231 -11.14 -16.69 5.60
CA ALA A 231 -11.82 -17.81 6.24
C ALA A 231 -10.90 -18.66 7.15
N ILE A 232 -10.00 -17.99 7.89
CA ILE A 232 -9.11 -18.62 8.87
C ILE A 232 -9.49 -18.18 10.30
N PRO A 233 -9.25 -19.00 11.33
CA PRO A 233 -9.55 -18.61 12.71
C PRO A 233 -8.81 -17.34 13.12
N ALA A 234 -9.48 -16.45 13.86
CA ALA A 234 -8.89 -15.21 14.36
C ALA A 234 -7.61 -15.47 15.19
N ASP A 235 -7.60 -16.54 16.00
CA ASP A 235 -6.43 -16.94 16.77
C ASP A 235 -5.23 -17.26 15.87
N ARG A 236 -5.43 -17.88 14.70
CA ARG A 236 -4.34 -18.11 13.76
C ARG A 236 -3.75 -16.82 13.20
N VAL A 237 -4.59 -15.81 12.97
CA VAL A 237 -4.11 -14.49 12.54
C VAL A 237 -3.34 -13.82 13.68
N ARG A 238 -3.87 -13.87 14.90
CA ARG A 238 -3.22 -13.33 16.10
C ARG A 238 -1.86 -13.98 16.37
N ASP A 239 -1.76 -15.29 16.19
CA ASP A 239 -0.53 -16.07 16.40
C ASP A 239 0.58 -15.69 15.41
N THR A 240 0.26 -15.00 14.31
CA THR A 240 1.30 -14.45 13.41
C THR A 240 2.13 -13.36 14.07
N GLN A 241 1.61 -12.69 15.11
CA GLN A 241 2.28 -11.58 15.80
C GLN A 241 2.82 -10.51 14.83
N ALA A 242 2.02 -10.19 13.81
CA ALA A 242 2.37 -9.26 12.72
C ALA A 242 3.64 -9.62 11.93
N ALA A 243 4.03 -10.90 11.88
CA ALA A 243 5.14 -11.34 11.05
C ALA A 243 4.86 -11.20 9.54
N CYS A 244 5.93 -11.09 8.76
CA CYS A 244 5.90 -11.15 7.31
C CYS A 244 6.19 -12.58 6.83
N PHE A 245 5.46 -13.04 5.82
CA PHE A 245 5.58 -14.39 5.27
C PHE A 245 5.90 -14.34 3.78
N LEU A 246 7.02 -14.96 3.41
CA LEU A 246 7.54 -14.98 2.04
C LEU A 246 6.97 -16.14 1.23
N GLY A 247 6.49 -15.89 0.02
CA GLY A 247 6.11 -16.91 -0.96
C GLY A 247 5.32 -18.07 -0.36
N GLN A 248 5.94 -19.26 -0.35
CA GLN A 248 5.32 -20.49 0.15
C GLN A 248 4.92 -20.40 1.63
N HIS A 249 5.68 -19.71 2.48
CA HIS A 249 5.30 -19.56 3.89
C HIS A 249 4.00 -18.75 4.04
N GLY A 250 3.71 -17.83 3.10
CA GLY A 250 2.43 -17.13 3.06
C GLY A 250 1.27 -18.08 2.78
N MET A 251 1.45 -19.03 1.86
CA MET A 251 0.46 -20.08 1.60
C MET A 251 0.28 -21.01 2.80
N ASP A 252 1.38 -21.47 3.40
CA ASP A 252 1.36 -22.38 4.54
C ASP A 252 0.64 -21.76 5.76
N ALA A 253 0.74 -20.43 5.91
CA ALA A 253 0.01 -19.66 6.92
C ALA A 253 -1.47 -19.38 6.57
N GLY A 254 -1.94 -19.77 5.37
CA GLY A 254 -3.29 -19.47 4.87
C GLY A 254 -3.48 -18.02 4.39
N LEU A 255 -2.38 -17.27 4.28
CA LEU A 255 -2.37 -15.85 3.93
C LEU A 255 -2.26 -15.60 2.41
N ALA A 256 -1.94 -16.62 1.62
CA ALA A 256 -1.95 -16.61 0.16
C ALA A 256 -2.51 -17.93 -0.40
N ASP A 257 -2.91 -17.94 -1.66
CA ASP A 257 -3.55 -19.08 -2.32
C ASP A 257 -2.63 -19.81 -3.31
N ALA A 258 -1.66 -19.10 -3.90
CA ALA A 258 -0.71 -19.68 -4.84
C ALA A 258 0.62 -18.93 -4.87
N VAL A 259 1.68 -19.64 -5.29
CA VAL A 259 2.98 -19.06 -5.59
C VAL A 259 3.26 -19.09 -7.09
N MET A 260 3.24 -17.93 -7.75
CA MET A 260 3.43 -17.77 -9.20
C MET A 260 4.11 -16.44 -9.53
N SER A 261 4.68 -16.30 -10.73
CA SER A 261 5.08 -14.98 -11.23
C SER A 261 3.83 -14.12 -11.50
N ALA A 262 3.96 -12.78 -11.46
CA ALA A 262 2.85 -11.88 -11.74
C ALA A 262 2.26 -12.09 -13.16
N ASP A 263 3.12 -12.36 -14.15
CA ASP A 263 2.71 -12.65 -15.53
C ASP A 263 1.88 -13.94 -15.61
N ASP A 264 2.35 -15.03 -14.97
CA ASP A 264 1.62 -16.30 -14.93
C ASP A 264 0.31 -16.17 -14.16
N ALA A 265 0.29 -15.39 -13.07
CA ALA A 265 -0.89 -15.10 -12.27
C ALA A 265 -1.95 -14.35 -13.09
N MET A 266 -1.54 -13.34 -13.85
CA MET A 266 -2.42 -12.58 -14.74
C MET A 266 -2.98 -13.47 -15.84
N ALA A 267 -2.12 -14.27 -16.49
CA ALA A 267 -2.55 -15.20 -17.54
C ALA A 267 -3.54 -16.25 -17.01
N ALA A 268 -3.27 -16.83 -15.82
CA ALA A 268 -4.17 -17.78 -15.18
C ALA A 268 -5.51 -17.14 -14.80
N PHE A 269 -5.50 -15.90 -14.33
CA PHE A 269 -6.73 -15.18 -13.99
C PHE A 269 -7.56 -14.87 -15.24
N ILE A 270 -6.94 -14.37 -16.32
CA ILE A 270 -7.64 -14.14 -17.60
C ILE A 270 -8.29 -15.43 -18.10
N ALA A 271 -7.56 -16.55 -18.10
CA ALA A 271 -8.09 -17.85 -18.53
C ALA A 271 -9.23 -18.37 -17.64
N SER A 272 -9.36 -17.91 -16.39
CA SER A 272 -10.45 -18.27 -15.49
C SER A 272 -11.75 -17.50 -15.72
N LEU A 273 -11.70 -16.44 -16.54
CA LEU A 273 -12.84 -15.56 -16.85
C LEU A 273 -13.51 -15.89 -18.19
N ASP A 274 -12.99 -16.87 -18.94
CA ASP A 274 -13.52 -17.35 -20.20
C ASP A 274 -14.39 -18.61 -20.00
#